data_AF-A0A8I1MZC7-F1
#
_entry.id   AF-A0A8I1MZC7-F1
#
_cell.length_a   1.000
_cell.length_b   1.000
_cell.length_c   1.000
_cell.angle_alpha   90.00
_cell.angle_beta   90.00
_cell.angle_gamma   90.00
#
_symmetry.space_group_name_H-M   'P 1'
#
loop_
_entity.id
_entity.type
_entity.pdbx_description
1 polymer ?
#
loop_
_entity_poly.entity_id
_entity_poly.type
_entity_poly.pdbx_seq_one_letter_code
_entity_poly.pdbx_strand_id
1 'polypeptide(L)'
;MASGVLRARKIKTQGRIYATAAHNLRLRSQANIDEARSRENQVIFDSLNFDRQERGGLYKSLMAYYDELQIKRKQDNVLMYEYVVTASPEFFRGKTPSQVKEWADHQSKFFHEQFGQNYKVAFLHLDEKTPHLHIICSTEIKSVKKYKNRYGSCEKET
;
A
#
# COMPACT_ATOMS: atom_id res chain seq x y z
N MET A 1 -18.14 -15.83 15.86
CA MET A 1 -17.33 -16.21 14.70
C MET A 1 -16.45 -15.02 14.33
N ALA A 2 -15.17 -15.22 14.06
CA ALA A 2 -14.28 -14.16 13.58
C ALA A 2 -14.30 -14.11 12.05
N SER A 3 -14.30 -12.92 11.46
CA SER A 3 -14.26 -12.73 10.01
C SER A 3 -13.01 -11.94 9.61
N GLY A 4 -12.40 -12.31 8.49
CA GLY A 4 -11.37 -11.50 7.85
C GLY A 4 -12.01 -10.36 7.05
N VAL A 5 -11.36 -9.20 7.06
CA VAL A 5 -11.81 -8.01 6.32
C VAL A 5 -10.67 -7.56 5.41
N LEU A 6 -10.95 -7.53 4.11
CA LEU A 6 -10.06 -7.00 3.08
C LEU A 6 -10.84 -5.99 2.23
N ARG A 7 -10.43 -4.73 2.25
CA ARG A 7 -11.06 -3.66 1.47
C ARG A 7 -10.04 -2.97 0.59
N ALA A 8 -10.33 -2.86 -0.71
CA ALA A 8 -9.52 -2.09 -1.65
C ALA A 8 -10.11 -0.69 -1.90
N ARG A 9 -9.24 0.31 -2.06
CA ARG A 9 -9.59 1.68 -2.45
C ARG A 9 -8.69 2.17 -3.57
N LYS A 10 -9.30 2.66 -4.66
CA LYS A 10 -8.61 3.32 -5.77
C LYS A 10 -8.17 4.72 -5.38
N ILE A 11 -6.90 5.06 -5.61
CA ILE A 11 -6.36 6.39 -5.39
C ILE A 11 -5.87 6.93 -6.74
N LYS A 12 -6.48 8.02 -7.20
CA LYS A 12 -6.28 8.57 -8.55
C LYS A 12 -5.57 9.93 -8.59
N THR A 13 -5.44 10.60 -7.44
CA THR A 13 -4.97 11.99 -7.39
C THR A 13 -3.86 12.15 -6.36
N GLN A 14 -2.91 13.03 -6.65
CA GLN A 14 -1.80 13.39 -5.77
C GLN A 14 -2.30 13.81 -4.37
N GLY A 15 -3.34 14.65 -4.29
CA GLY A 15 -3.90 15.09 -3.01
C GLY A 15 -4.43 13.94 -2.15
N ARG A 16 -4.96 12.87 -2.76
CA ARG A 16 -5.41 11.68 -2.01
C ARG A 16 -4.25 10.81 -1.57
N ILE A 17 -3.16 10.74 -2.34
CA ILE A 17 -1.91 10.08 -1.91
C ILE A 17 -1.34 10.81 -0.70
N TYR A 18 -1.28 12.14 -0.71
CA TYR A 18 -0.85 12.94 0.44
C TYR A 18 -1.72 12.74 1.66
N ALA A 19 -3.04 12.71 1.50
CA ALA A 19 -3.95 12.45 2.60
C ALA A 19 -3.76 11.05 3.19
N THR A 20 -3.50 10.05 2.33
CA THR A 20 -3.26 8.66 2.74
C THR A 20 -1.93 8.53 3.49
N ALA A 21 -0.85 9.11 2.95
CA ALA A 21 0.44 9.14 3.62
C ALA A 21 0.36 9.87 4.97
N ALA A 22 -0.28 11.03 5.01
CA ALA A 22 -0.44 11.80 6.25
C ALA A 22 -1.26 11.04 7.31
N HIS A 23 -2.26 10.26 6.90
CA HIS A 23 -3.01 9.39 7.81
C HIS A 23 -2.14 8.27 8.37
N ASN A 24 -1.43 7.54 7.50
CA ASN A 24 -0.66 6.35 7.89
C ASN A 24 0.61 6.71 8.69
N LEU A 25 1.15 7.91 8.47
CA LEU A 25 2.29 8.45 9.21
C LEU A 25 1.87 9.28 10.44
N ARG A 26 0.57 9.33 10.75
CA ARG A 26 0.01 10.09 11.87
C ARG A 26 0.42 11.58 11.90
N LEU A 27 0.52 12.20 10.72
CA LEU A 27 0.79 13.64 10.56
C LEU A 27 -0.45 14.52 10.81
N ARG A 28 -1.58 13.93 11.24
CA ARG A 28 -2.84 14.58 11.54
C ARG A 28 -3.45 13.95 12.79
N SER A 29 -4.05 14.76 13.65
CA SER A 29 -4.82 14.26 14.80
C SER A 29 -6.21 13.80 14.37
N GLN A 30 -6.71 12.74 15.01
CA GLN A 30 -8.06 12.22 14.82
C GLN A 30 -8.59 11.70 16.16
N ALA A 31 -9.89 11.87 16.40
CA ALA A 31 -10.50 11.55 17.70
C ALA A 31 -10.44 10.07 18.09
N ASN A 32 -10.27 9.17 17.12
CA ASN A 32 -10.26 7.72 17.35
C ASN A 32 -8.85 7.14 17.53
N ILE A 33 -7.82 7.98 17.53
CA ILE A 33 -6.41 7.58 17.68
C ILE A 33 -6.01 7.76 19.14
N ASP A 34 -5.44 6.72 19.73
CA ASP A 34 -4.73 6.82 20.99
C ASP A 34 -3.28 7.28 20.74
N GLU A 35 -3.03 8.58 20.91
CA GLU A 35 -1.73 9.19 20.63
C GLU A 35 -0.57 8.56 21.42
N ALA A 36 -0.84 8.04 22.62
CA ALA A 36 0.18 7.37 23.44
C ALA A 36 0.64 6.04 22.83
N ARG A 37 -0.22 5.43 22.00
CA ARG A 37 0.00 4.15 21.33
C ARG A 37 0.47 4.31 19.89
N SER A 38 0.42 5.52 19.31
CA SER A 38 0.92 5.79 17.94
C SER A 38 2.38 5.38 17.74
N ARG A 39 3.19 5.38 18.79
CA ARG A 39 4.58 4.89 18.79
C ARG A 39 4.72 3.38 18.56
N GLU A 40 3.65 2.62 18.74
CA GLU A 40 3.60 1.17 18.52
C GLU A 40 3.33 0.82 17.06
N ASN A 41 2.86 1.79 16.26
CA ASN A 41 2.65 1.61 14.82
C ASN A 41 3.97 1.31 14.13
N GLN A 42 3.92 0.47 13.10
CA GLN A 42 5.10 -0.01 12.41
C GLN A 42 4.94 0.11 10.90
N VAL A 43 6.04 0.42 10.21
CA VAL A 43 6.14 0.20 8.77
C VAL A 43 6.80 -1.15 8.57
N ILE A 44 6.00 -2.16 8.22
CA ILE A 44 6.45 -3.56 8.09
C ILE A 44 7.27 -3.75 6.81
N PHE A 45 6.91 -3.02 5.76
CA PHE A 45 7.54 -3.12 4.46
C PHE A 45 7.49 -1.78 3.75
N ASP A 46 8.56 -1.45 3.04
CA ASP A 46 8.69 -0.23 2.26
C ASP A 46 9.72 -0.44 1.14
N SER A 47 9.26 -0.82 -0.05
CA SER A 47 10.13 -0.99 -1.22
C SER A 47 10.49 0.34 -1.87
N LEU A 48 9.76 1.41 -1.57
CA LEU A 48 9.95 2.73 -2.17
C LEU A 48 11.01 3.55 -1.43
N ASN A 49 11.35 3.15 -0.20
CA ASN A 49 12.26 3.87 0.71
C ASN A 49 11.94 5.37 0.74
N PHE A 50 10.64 5.69 0.80
CA PHE A 50 10.20 7.06 0.62
C PHE A 50 10.46 7.88 1.89
N ASP A 51 10.70 9.18 1.71
CA ASP A 51 10.91 10.08 2.86
C ASP A 51 9.58 10.26 3.62
N ARG A 52 9.58 9.83 4.88
CA ARG A 52 8.41 9.86 5.77
C ARG A 52 8.24 11.21 6.47
N GLN A 53 9.27 12.05 6.49
CA GLN A 53 9.20 13.41 7.02
C GLN A 53 8.67 14.38 5.96
N GLU A 54 8.84 14.05 4.68
CA GLU A 54 8.30 14.83 3.57
C GLU A 54 6.82 14.48 3.33
N ARG A 55 5.92 15.47 3.44
CA ARG A 55 4.47 15.31 3.14
C ARG A 55 4.20 14.66 1.78
N GLY A 56 5.08 14.88 0.81
CA GLY A 56 4.98 14.34 -0.55
C GLY A 56 5.86 13.14 -0.85
N GLY A 57 6.63 12.62 0.12
CA GLY A 57 7.65 11.60 -0.12
C GLY A 57 7.10 10.36 -0.82
N LEU A 58 5.97 9.82 -0.33
CA LEU A 58 5.32 8.67 -0.95
C LEU A 58 4.96 8.90 -2.42
N TYR A 59 4.36 10.06 -2.73
CA TYR A 59 4.00 10.39 -4.10
C TYR A 59 5.23 10.53 -4.98
N LYS A 60 6.25 11.23 -4.48
CA LYS A 60 7.49 11.49 -5.21
C LYS A 60 8.20 10.17 -5.55
N SER A 61 8.37 9.27 -4.58
CA SER A 61 8.97 7.95 -4.81
C SER A 61 8.12 7.07 -5.72
N LEU A 62 6.79 7.09 -5.58
CA LEU A 62 5.91 6.33 -6.48
C LEU A 62 5.96 6.87 -7.92
N MET A 63 6.02 8.19 -8.11
CA MET A 63 6.14 8.79 -9.44
C MET A 63 7.52 8.51 -10.04
N ALA A 64 8.59 8.60 -9.26
CA ALA A 64 9.93 8.25 -9.70
C ALA A 64 9.99 6.78 -10.16
N TYR A 65 9.41 5.88 -9.39
CA TYR A 65 9.26 4.47 -9.77
C TYR A 65 8.52 4.29 -11.10
N TYR A 66 7.42 5.02 -11.34
CA TYR A 66 6.71 4.98 -12.62
C TYR A 66 7.48 5.60 -13.78
N ASP A 67 8.28 6.63 -13.52
CA ASP A 67 9.13 7.28 -14.51
C ASP A 67 10.30 6.37 -14.93
N GLU A 68 10.90 5.64 -13.98
CA GLU A 68 11.92 4.60 -14.23
C GLU A 68 11.38 3.49 -15.14
N LEU A 69 10.12 3.09 -14.94
CA LEU A 69 9.43 2.12 -15.79
C LEU A 69 8.91 2.71 -17.11
N GLN A 70 9.14 4.00 -17.38
CA GLN A 70 8.67 4.72 -18.57
C GLN A 70 7.16 4.62 -18.80
N ILE A 71 6.38 4.54 -17.72
CA ILE A 71 4.93 4.33 -17.79
C ILE A 71 4.23 5.60 -18.28
N LYS A 72 3.45 5.46 -19.36
CA LYS A 72 2.57 6.53 -19.83
C LYS A 72 1.35 6.67 -18.91
N ARG A 73 1.40 7.65 -18.01
CA ARG A 73 0.27 8.03 -17.15
C ARG A 73 -0.75 8.84 -17.97
N LYS A 74 -2.02 8.44 -17.95
CA LYS A 74 -3.13 9.22 -18.50
C LYS A 74 -3.89 9.91 -17.37
N GLN A 75 -4.59 10.98 -17.72
CA GLN A 75 -5.59 11.58 -16.85
C GLN A 75 -6.63 10.51 -16.46
N ASP A 76 -7.03 10.49 -15.19
CA ASP A 76 -7.97 9.54 -14.56
C ASP A 76 -7.51 8.10 -14.32
N ASN A 77 -6.25 7.77 -14.63
CA ASN A 77 -5.65 6.51 -14.21
C ASN A 77 -5.69 6.37 -12.68
N VAL A 78 -5.85 5.12 -12.21
CA VAL A 78 -5.56 4.80 -10.82
C VAL A 78 -4.04 4.88 -10.66
N LEU A 79 -3.58 5.65 -9.67
CA LEU A 79 -2.16 5.81 -9.37
C LEU A 79 -1.69 4.75 -8.39
N MET A 80 -2.52 4.35 -7.43
CA MET A 80 -2.25 3.25 -6.50
C MET A 80 -3.55 2.69 -5.93
N TYR A 81 -3.48 1.46 -5.40
CA TYR A 81 -4.48 0.91 -4.50
C TYR A 81 -4.00 1.02 -3.05
N GLU A 82 -4.92 1.37 -2.18
CA GLU A 82 -4.78 1.18 -0.74
C GLU A 82 -5.70 0.03 -0.32
N TYR A 83 -5.12 -0.98 0.30
CA TYR A 83 -5.83 -2.08 0.91
C TYR A 83 -5.84 -1.90 2.43
N VAL A 84 -7.03 -2.03 3.03
CA VAL A 84 -7.18 -2.17 4.47
C VAL A 84 -7.41 -3.64 4.79
N VAL A 85 -6.51 -4.22 5.59
CA VAL A 85 -6.57 -5.63 6.02
C VAL A 85 -6.75 -5.67 7.53
N THR A 86 -7.80 -6.34 8.00
CA THR A 86 -8.04 -6.55 9.44
C THR A 86 -8.88 -7.80 9.65
N ALA A 87 -9.26 -8.05 10.90
CA ALA A 87 -10.20 -9.08 11.30
C ALA A 87 -11.17 -8.52 12.35
N SER A 88 -12.24 -9.26 12.64
CA SER A 88 -13.16 -8.89 13.71
C SER A 88 -12.43 -8.69 15.05
N PRO A 89 -12.85 -7.75 15.93
CA PRO A 89 -12.16 -7.47 17.20
C PRO A 89 -11.97 -8.71 18.08
N GLU A 90 -12.87 -9.67 18.00
CA GLU A 90 -12.81 -10.96 18.71
C GLU A 90 -11.56 -11.76 18.34
N PHE A 91 -11.05 -11.62 17.12
CA PHE A 91 -9.81 -12.27 16.69
C PHE A 91 -8.59 -11.74 17.44
N PHE A 92 -8.54 -10.45 17.73
CA PHE A 92 -7.39 -9.82 18.39
C PHE A 92 -7.48 -9.86 19.91
N ARG A 93 -8.64 -10.19 20.47
CA ARG A 93 -8.85 -10.26 21.92
C ARG A 93 -7.94 -11.31 22.55
N GLY A 94 -7.13 -10.88 23.52
CA GLY A 94 -6.19 -11.77 24.23
C GLY A 94 -4.93 -12.10 23.45
N LYS A 95 -4.73 -11.57 22.23
CA LYS A 95 -3.47 -11.74 21.49
C LYS A 95 -2.39 -10.84 22.06
N THR A 96 -1.18 -11.37 22.15
CA THR A 96 -0.01 -10.59 22.52
C THR A 96 0.45 -9.72 21.34
N PRO A 97 1.24 -8.65 21.58
CA PRO A 97 1.82 -7.85 20.50
C PRO A 97 2.63 -8.70 19.51
N SER A 98 3.31 -9.75 19.98
CA SER A 98 4.04 -10.69 19.13
C SER A 98 3.09 -11.46 18.19
N GLN A 99 1.96 -11.95 18.68
CA GLN A 99 0.98 -12.66 17.85
C GLN A 99 0.29 -11.73 16.84
N VAL A 100 0.09 -10.45 17.19
CA VAL A 100 -0.43 -9.45 16.24
C VAL A 100 0.61 -9.16 15.17
N LYS A 101 1.89 -9.06 15.53
CA LYS A 101 2.98 -8.90 14.58
C LYS A 101 3.10 -10.10 13.65
N GLU A 102 3.03 -11.32 14.17
CA GLU A 102 3.06 -12.55 13.35
C GLU A 102 1.88 -12.59 12.36
N TRP A 103 0.68 -12.21 12.81
CA TRP A 103 -0.46 -12.03 11.91
C TRP A 103 -0.17 -11.01 10.81
N ALA A 104 0.40 -9.86 11.16
CA ALA A 104 0.71 -8.80 10.22
C ALA A 104 1.80 -9.21 9.20
N ASP A 105 2.84 -9.91 9.66
CA ASP A 105 3.91 -10.46 8.82
C ASP A 105 3.35 -11.53 7.86
N HIS A 106 2.41 -12.37 8.32
CA HIS A 106 1.71 -13.33 7.47
C HIS A 106 0.87 -12.64 6.38
N GLN A 107 0.14 -11.57 6.71
CA GLN A 107 -0.60 -10.80 5.71
C GLN A 107 0.35 -10.12 4.72
N SER A 108 1.46 -9.54 5.20
CA SER A 108 2.50 -8.93 4.37
C SER A 108 3.06 -9.92 3.36
N LYS A 109 3.40 -11.14 3.81
CA LYS A 109 3.86 -12.23 2.95
C LYS A 109 2.82 -12.60 1.88
N PHE A 110 1.55 -12.74 2.26
CA PHE A 110 0.47 -13.01 1.30
C PHE A 110 0.41 -11.93 0.21
N PHE A 111 0.49 -10.64 0.57
CA PHE A 111 0.49 -9.56 -0.42
C PHE A 111 1.73 -9.58 -1.32
N HIS A 112 2.90 -9.91 -0.78
CA HIS A 112 4.10 -10.08 -1.58
C HIS A 112 3.94 -11.22 -2.59
N GLU A 113 3.38 -12.36 -2.19
CA GLU A 113 3.12 -13.50 -3.08
C GLU A 113 2.08 -13.17 -4.17
N GLN A 114 1.05 -12.40 -3.84
CA GLN A 114 -0.02 -12.05 -4.80
C GLN A 114 0.34 -10.91 -5.75
N PHE A 115 1.02 -9.87 -5.26
CA PHE A 115 1.29 -8.65 -6.03
C PHE A 115 2.75 -8.51 -6.46
N GLY A 116 3.67 -9.31 -5.92
CA GLY A 116 5.09 -9.30 -6.28
C GLY A 116 5.68 -7.89 -6.18
N GLN A 117 6.23 -7.40 -7.29
CA GLN A 117 6.82 -6.07 -7.35
C GLN A 117 5.81 -4.95 -7.13
N ASN A 118 4.51 -5.18 -7.37
CA ASN A 118 3.49 -4.15 -7.17
C ASN A 118 3.17 -3.90 -5.69
N TYR A 119 3.58 -4.79 -4.77
CA TYR A 119 3.51 -4.53 -3.33
C TYR A 119 4.58 -3.51 -2.93
N LYS A 120 4.17 -2.33 -2.43
CA LYS A 120 5.09 -1.21 -2.19
C LYS A 120 5.33 -0.90 -0.73
N VAL A 121 4.26 -0.77 0.06
CA VAL A 121 4.38 -0.35 1.45
C VAL A 121 3.32 -1.04 2.31
N ALA A 122 3.65 -1.40 3.54
CA ALA A 122 2.69 -1.84 4.55
C ALA A 122 2.89 -1.11 5.87
N PHE A 123 1.81 -0.50 6.36
CA PHE A 123 1.73 0.13 7.68
C PHE A 123 0.86 -0.73 8.58
N LEU A 124 1.31 -0.99 9.80
CA LEU A 124 0.55 -1.61 10.88
C LEU A 124 0.15 -0.53 11.88
N HIS A 125 -1.17 -0.36 12.02
CA HIS A 125 -1.75 0.51 13.02
C HIS A 125 -2.23 -0.33 14.22
N LEU A 126 -1.75 0.03 15.40
CA LEU A 126 -2.10 -0.58 16.68
C LEU A 126 -2.81 0.39 17.62
N ASP A 127 -2.74 1.69 17.32
CA ASP A 127 -3.26 2.83 18.09
C ASP A 127 -4.76 3.09 17.93
N GLU A 128 -5.45 2.33 17.08
CA GLU A 128 -6.90 2.37 16.90
C GLU A 128 -7.59 1.19 17.61
N LYS A 129 -8.93 1.13 17.53
CA LYS A 129 -9.76 0.11 18.21
C LYS A 129 -9.43 -1.33 17.81
N THR A 130 -8.96 -1.55 16.59
CA THR A 130 -8.68 -2.88 16.07
C THR A 130 -7.42 -2.84 15.21
N PRO A 131 -6.42 -3.69 15.49
CA PRO A 131 -5.22 -3.78 14.67
C PRO A 131 -5.55 -3.98 13.19
N HIS A 132 -4.93 -3.18 12.33
CA HIS A 132 -5.16 -3.27 10.89
C HIS A 132 -3.94 -2.82 10.10
N LEU A 133 -3.87 -3.29 8.85
CA LEU A 133 -2.84 -2.92 7.91
C LEU A 133 -3.39 -1.96 6.86
N HIS A 134 -2.61 -0.94 6.53
CA HIS A 134 -2.72 -0.20 5.28
C HIS A 134 -1.62 -0.69 4.34
N ILE A 135 -2.02 -1.33 3.25
CA ILE A 135 -1.11 -1.84 2.23
C ILE A 135 -1.26 -1.03 0.95
N ILE A 136 -0.14 -0.51 0.46
CA ILE A 136 -0.07 0.26 -0.77
C ILE A 136 0.45 -0.65 -1.88
N CYS A 137 -0.34 -0.75 -2.95
CA CYS A 137 0.07 -1.43 -4.18
C CYS A 137 0.05 -0.45 -5.36
N SER A 138 1.08 -0.54 -6.19
CA SER A 138 1.15 0.16 -7.47
C SER A 138 0.29 -0.56 -8.54
N THR A 139 0.15 0.06 -9.71
CA THR A 139 -0.87 -0.30 -10.70
C THR A 139 -0.33 -0.52 -12.11
N GLU A 140 0.98 -0.56 -12.25
CA GLU A 140 1.66 -0.95 -13.47
C GLU A 140 1.23 -2.36 -13.90
N ILE A 141 0.94 -2.49 -15.19
CA ILE A 141 0.63 -3.75 -15.84
C ILE A 141 1.57 -3.83 -17.02
N LYS A 142 2.38 -4.89 -17.09
CA LYS A 142 3.19 -5.18 -18.27
C LYS A 142 2.30 -5.73 -19.36
N SER A 143 2.25 -5.09 -20.51
CA SER A 143 1.50 -5.54 -21.67
C SER A 143 2.42 -5.71 -22.87
N VAL A 144 2.57 -6.94 -23.35
CA VAL A 144 3.30 -7.22 -24.60
C VAL A 144 2.33 -7.06 -25.78
N LYS A 145 2.55 -6.05 -26.63
CA LYS A 145 1.81 -5.88 -27.89
C LYS A 145 2.57 -6.54 -29.03
N LYS A 146 1.95 -7.53 -29.66
CA LYS A 146 2.44 -8.14 -30.90
C LYS A 146 1.86 -7.41 -32.10
N TYR A 147 2.71 -7.06 -33.07
CA TYR A 147 2.29 -6.38 -34.30
C TYR A 147 3.13 -6.89 -35.47
N LYS A 148 2.60 -6.76 -36.69
CA LYS A 148 3.36 -7.08 -37.91
C LYS A 148 3.73 -5.80 -38.63
N ASN A 149 4.96 -5.72 -39.11
CA ASN A 149 5.41 -4.68 -40.02
C ASN A 149 6.04 -5.33 -41.26
N ARG A 150 6.56 -4.50 -42.19
CA ARG A 150 7.23 -4.98 -43.42
C ARG A 150 8.46 -5.87 -43.18
N TYR A 151 8.98 -5.92 -41.95
CA TYR A 151 10.13 -6.73 -41.54
C TYR A 151 9.72 -8.01 -40.79
N GLY A 152 8.41 -8.27 -40.62
CA GLY A 152 7.89 -9.48 -39.99
C GLY A 152 7.08 -9.22 -38.72
N SER A 153 7.02 -10.23 -37.85
CA SER A 153 6.35 -10.14 -36.55
C SER A 153 7.28 -9.47 -35.54
N CYS A 154 6.80 -8.40 -34.91
CA CYS A 154 7.51 -7.67 -33.87
C CYS A 154 6.70 -7.69 -32.57
N GLU A 155 7.40 -7.57 -31.46
CA GLU A 155 6.80 -7.42 -30.14
C GLU A 155 7.27 -6.11 -29.53
N LYS A 156 6.38 -5.42 -28.84
CA LYS A 156 6.69 -4.22 -28.06
C LYS A 156 6.09 -4.37 -26.67
N GLU A 157 6.95 -4.40 -25.66
CA GLU A 157 6.55 -4.28 -24.27
C GLU A 157 6.09 -2.84 -23.99
N THR A 158 4.98 -2.67 -23.30
CA THR A 158 4.39 -1.38 -22.93
C THR A 158 3.81 -1.46 -21.52
#